data_AF-A0A7V9ZGF5-F1
#
_entry.id   AF-A0A7V9ZGF5-F1
#
_cell.length_a   1.000
_cell.length_b   1.000
_cell.length_c   1.000
_cell.angle_alpha   90.00
_cell.angle_beta   90.00
_cell.angle_gamma   90.00
#
_symmetry.space_group_name_H-M   'P 1'
#
loop_
_entity.id
_entity.type
_entity.pdbx_description
1 polymer ?
#
loop_
_entity_poly.entity_id
_entity_poly.type
_entity_poly.pdbx_seq_one_letter_code
_entity_poly.pdbx_strand_id
1 'polypeptide(L)' 'VVPSFLVEENSEVVKFATFVLVQGRFEKDGNVLNVVGKRFKELDVTRLEHRARSFR' A
#
# COMPACT_ATOMS: atom_id res chain seq x y z
N VAL A 1 -7.13 -5.38 -5.20
CA VAL A 1 -6.88 -5.26 -6.66
C VAL A 1 -6.76 -3.78 -7.00
N VAL A 2 -5.67 -3.36 -7.66
CA VAL A 2 -5.48 -1.97 -8.11
C VAL A 2 -6.00 -1.86 -9.55
N PRO A 3 -6.91 -0.92 -9.86
CA PRO A 3 -7.39 -0.72 -11.23
C PRO A 3 -6.25 -0.33 -12.18
N SER A 4 -6.20 -0.91 -13.38
CA SER A 4 -5.09 -0.72 -14.34
C SER A 4 -4.84 0.75 -14.72
N PHE A 5 -5.89 1.57 -14.84
CA PHE A 5 -5.77 3.00 -15.16
C PHE A 5 -5.10 3.82 -14.05
N LEU A 6 -5.09 3.34 -12.81
CA LEU A 6 -4.35 3.99 -11.71
C LEU A 6 -2.90 3.52 -11.63
N VAL A 7 -2.57 2.41 -12.29
CA VAL A 7 -1.21 1.86 -12.30
C VAL A 7 -0.28 2.71 -13.16
N GLU A 8 -0.75 3.32 -14.26
CA GLU A 8 0.13 4.12 -15.13
C GLU A 8 0.61 5.40 -14.44
N GLU A 9 -0.31 6.19 -13.86
CA GLU A 9 0.01 7.44 -13.17
C GLU A 9 0.76 7.25 -11.85
N ASN A 10 0.61 6.08 -11.20
CA ASN A 10 1.25 5.78 -9.92
C ASN A 10 2.30 4.67 -10.04
N SER A 11 2.77 4.38 -11.26
CA SER A 11 3.60 3.20 -11.55
C SER A 11 4.89 3.18 -10.73
N GLU A 12 5.53 4.32 -10.55
CA GLU A 12 6.74 4.43 -9.74
C GLU A 12 6.47 4.07 -8.27
N VAL A 13 5.46 4.69 -7.67
CA VAL A 13 5.11 4.46 -6.26
C VAL A 13 4.65 3.02 -6.04
N VAL A 14 3.80 2.48 -6.93
CA VAL A 14 3.25 1.13 -6.77
C VAL A 14 4.31 0.05 -6.99
N LYS A 15 5.31 0.27 -7.85
CA LYS A 15 6.33 -0.74 -8.17
C LYS A 15 7.59 -0.64 -7.31
N PHE A 16 7.99 0.57 -6.89
CA PHE A 16 9.31 0.79 -6.30
C PHE A 16 9.29 1.25 -4.84
N ALA A 17 8.18 1.77 -4.33
CA ALA A 17 8.12 2.18 -2.93
C ALA A 17 8.10 0.97 -1.99
N THR A 18 8.88 1.04 -0.91
CA THR A 18 8.93 -0.03 0.10
C THR A 18 7.62 -0.10 0.91
N PHE A 19 7.03 1.07 1.19
CA PHE A 19 5.71 1.17 1.80
C PHE A 19 4.85 2.18 1.04
N VAL A 20 3.58 1.82 0.84
CA VAL A 20 2.63 2.65 0.11
C VAL A 20 1.41 2.92 0.99
N LEU A 21 1.05 4.20 1.12
CA LEU A 21 -0.24 4.61 1.64
C LEU A 21 -1.27 4.60 0.51
N VAL A 22 -2.36 3.87 0.70
CA VAL A 22 -3.45 3.75 -0.26
C VAL A 22 -4.69 4.43 0.27
N GLN A 23 -5.17 5.46 -0.43
CA GLN A 23 -6.51 6.00 -0.21
C GLN A 23 -7.45 5.38 -1.24
N GLY A 24 -8.54 4.76 -0.79
CA GLY A 24 -9.44 4.02 -1.66
C GLY A 24 -10.81 3.78 -1.07
N ARG A 25 -11.64 3.03 -1.80
CA ARG A 25 -12.93 2.53 -1.31
C ARG A 25 -12.70 1.19 -0.62
N PHE A 26 -13.21 1.06 0.60
CA PHE A 26 -13.23 -0.21 1.30
C PHE A 26 -14.38 -1.08 0.79
N GLU A 27 -14.08 -2.33 0.50
CA GLU A 27 -15.03 -3.34 0.05
C GLU A 27 -14.80 -4.62 0.84
N LYS A 28 -15.88 -5.21 1.35
CA LYS A 28 -15.83 -6.50 2.05
C LYS A 28 -16.52 -7.52 1.16
N ASP A 29 -15.77 -8.53 0.75
CA ASP A 29 -16.27 -9.65 -0.05
C ASP A 29 -16.10 -10.94 0.75
N GLY A 30 -17.18 -11.39 1.39
CA GLY A 30 -17.16 -12.47 2.37
C GLY A 30 -16.19 -12.18 3.54
N ASN A 31 -15.13 -12.98 3.61
CA ASN A 31 -14.05 -12.86 4.61
C ASN A 31 -12.85 -12.04 4.11
N VAL A 32 -12.88 -11.56 2.88
CA VAL A 32 -11.80 -10.76 2.29
C VAL A 32 -12.08 -9.28 2.50
N LEU A 33 -11.07 -8.57 2.99
CA LEU A 33 -11.08 -7.12 3.14
C LEU A 33 -10.29 -6.52 1.97
N ASN A 34 -10.97 -5.80 1.09
CA ASN A 34 -10.39 -5.17 -0.09
C ASN A 34 -10.38 -3.65 0.06
N VAL A 35 -9.33 -3.02 -0.49
CA VAL A 35 -9.30 -1.58 -0.74
C VAL A 35 -9.09 -1.37 -2.22
N VAL A 36 -10.10 -0.82 -2.90
CA VAL A 36 -9.99 -0.36 -4.28
C VAL A 36 -9.32 1.00 -4.26
N GLY A 37 -8.02 1.02 -4.53
CA GLY A 37 -7.20 2.23 -4.47
C GLY A 37 -7.66 3.30 -5.46
N LYS A 38 -7.52 4.56 -5.06
CA LYS A 38 -7.77 5.76 -5.88
C LYS A 38 -6.56 6.69 -5.92
N ARG A 39 -5.76 6.72 -4.85
CA ARG A 39 -4.52 7.49 -4.75
C ARG A 39 -3.47 6.67 -4.01
N PHE A 40 -2.23 6.82 -4.43
CA PHE A 40 -1.08 6.11 -3.88
C PHE A 40 -0.02 7.14 -3.52
N LYS A 41 0.59 6.97 -2.36
CA LYS A 41 1.68 7.83 -1.92
C LYS A 41 2.75 6.95 -1.28
N GLU A 42 4.00 7.16 -1.67
CA GLU A 42 5.12 6.56 -0.95
C GLU A 42 5.14 7.08 0.49
N LEU A 43 5.28 6.16 1.44
CA LEU A 43 5.48 6.52 2.82
C LEU A 43 6.98 6.72 3.04
N ASP A 44 7.39 7.97 3.23
CA ASP A 44 8.78 8.28 3.57
C ASP A 44 9.09 7.72 4.96
N VAL A 45 9.90 6.67 4.99
CA VAL A 45 10.32 5.99 6.22
C VAL A 45 11.78 6.30 6.48
N THR A 46 12.03 7.01 7.58
CA THR A 46 13.39 7.18 8.10
C THR A 46 13.99 5.80 8.36
N ARG A 47 15.18 5.53 7.80
CA ARG A 47 16.02 4.32 7.94
C ARG A 47 15.34 3.16 8.71
N LEU A 48 14.96 2.12 7.99
CA LEU A 48 14.55 0.83 8.56
C LEU A 48 15.60 0.32 9.56
N GLU A 49 15.41 0.60 10.85
CA GLU A 49 16.18 -0.03 11.91
C GLU A 49 15.64 -1.44 12.13
N HIS A 50 16.47 -2.46 11.86
CA HIS A 50 16.16 -3.83 12.24
C HIS A 50 16.21 -3.95 13.78
N ARG A 51 15.09 -3.63 14.45
CA ARG A 51 14.87 -3.99 15.85
C ARG A 51 14.04 -5.27 15.90
N ALA A 52 14.72 -6.39 16.12
CA ALA A 52 14.05 -7.63 16.51
C ALA A 52 13.24 -7.37 17.78
N ARG A 53 11.91 -7.36 17.69
CA ARG A 53 11.03 -7.34 18.85
C ARG A 53 10.67 -8.78 19.19
N SER A 54 11.20 -9.27 20.30
CA SER A 54 10.73 -10.50 20.92
C SER A 54 9.38 -10.19 21.58
N PHE A 55 8.31 -10.77 21.05
CA PHE A 55 7.02 -10.82 21.75
C PHE A 55 7.13 -11.96 22.78
N ARG A 56 7.03 -11.63 24.08
CA ARG A 56 6.95 -12.59 25.18
C ARG A 56 5.50 -12.85 25.55
#